data_AF-A0A6F8PJM3-F1
#
_entry.id   AF-A0A6F8PJM3-F1
#
_cell.length_a   1.000
_cell.length_b   1.000
_cell.length_c   1.000
_cell.angle_alpha   90.00
_cell.angle_beta   90.00
_cell.angle_gamma   90.00
#
_symmetry.space_group_name_H-M   'P 1'
#
loop_
_entity.id
_entity.type
_entity.pdbx_description
1 polymer ?
#
loop_
_entity_poly.entity_id
_entity_poly.type
_entity_poly.pdbx_seq_one_letter_code
_entity_poly.pdbx_strand_id
1 'polypeptide(L)' 'MQENALNSEHFVLKVSGKHGLIFKTKHNDHSYLEKVAKEMLELPDGHFTEYEIHSSDHANEEMTHPEYLIHPTFD' A
#
# COMPACT_ATOMS: atom_id res chain seq x y z
N MET A 1 28.98 -4.35 -20.61
CA MET A 1 27.57 -3.94 -20.46
C MET A 1 26.76 -5.20 -20.61
N GLN A 2 26.25 -5.73 -19.50
CA GLN A 2 25.54 -7.01 -19.48
C GLN A 2 24.17 -6.73 -18.85
N GLU A 3 23.14 -7.11 -19.60
CA GLU A 3 21.72 -6.88 -19.35
C GLU A 3 21.31 -7.45 -17.98
N ASN A 4 21.16 -6.59 -16.97
CA ASN A 4 20.36 -6.93 -15.80
C ASN A 4 18.91 -6.68 -16.19
N ALA A 5 18.22 -7.74 -16.61
CA ALA A 5 16.79 -7.75 -16.82
C ALA A 5 16.07 -7.11 -15.61
N LEU A 6 15.19 -6.16 -15.92
CA LEU A 6 14.37 -5.35 -15.03
C LEU A 6 13.35 -6.20 -14.25
N ASN A 7 13.79 -7.11 -13.38
CA ASN A 7 12.94 -7.55 -12.28
C ASN A 7 12.99 -6.48 -11.19
N SER A 8 12.38 -5.32 -11.47
CA SER A 8 12.07 -4.35 -10.44
C SER A 8 10.92 -4.93 -9.61
N GLU A 9 11.23 -5.89 -8.74
CA GLU A 9 10.30 -6.35 -7.71
C GLU A 9 9.89 -5.12 -6.91
N HIS A 10 8.65 -4.68 -7.12
CA HIS A 10 8.06 -3.61 -6.37
C HIS A 10 7.44 -4.22 -5.11
N PHE A 11 7.69 -3.60 -3.97
CA PHE A 11 6.92 -3.86 -2.78
C PHE A 11 5.72 -2.91 -2.75
N VAL A 12 4.58 -3.44 -2.33
CA VAL A 12 3.37 -2.67 -2.09
C VAL A 12 3.16 -2.57 -0.59
N LEU A 13 2.95 -1.35 -0.10
CA LEU A 13 2.49 -1.07 1.25
C LEU A 13 0.97 -0.84 1.18
N LYS A 14 0.22 -1.56 2.00
CA LYS A 14 -1.17 -1.23 2.31
C LYS A 14 -1.26 -0.87 3.79
N VAL A 15 -1.86 0.29 4.09
CA VAL A 15 -2.13 0.75 5.45
C VAL A 15 -3.63 0.86 5.62
N SER A 16 -4.17 0.07 6.54
CA SER A 16 -5.60 0.01 6.83
C SER A 16 -5.92 0.79 8.10
N GLY A 17 -7.10 1.39 8.12
CA GLY A 17 -7.55 2.22 9.21
C GLY A 17 -9.05 2.14 9.46
N LYS A 18 -9.52 3.00 10.37
CA LYS A 18 -10.92 3.16 10.73
C LYS A 18 -11.76 3.51 9.50
N HIS A 19 -13.04 3.16 9.54
CA HIS A 19 -14.03 3.47 8.50
C HIS A 19 -13.71 2.91 7.10
N GLY A 20 -12.94 1.83 7.03
CA GLY A 20 -12.53 1.23 5.74
C GLY A 20 -11.53 2.07 4.97
N LEU A 21 -10.83 3.01 5.63
CA LEU A 21 -9.79 3.80 5.01
C LEU A 21 -8.59 2.89 4.68
N ILE A 22 -8.18 2.88 3.41
CA ILE A 22 -7.00 2.16 2.95
C ILE A 22 -6.12 3.13 2.17
N PHE A 23 -4.86 3.21 2.58
CA PHE A 23 -3.80 3.90 1.85
C PHE A 23 -2.89 2.87 1.19
N LYS A 24 -2.51 3.13 -0.06
CA LYS A 24 -1.61 2.25 -0.81
C LYS A 24 -0.50 3.05 -1.47
N THR A 25 0.70 2.52 -1.40
CA THR A 25 1.86 3.04 -2.12
C THR A 25 2.78 1.88 -2.49
N LYS A 26 3.71 2.12 -3.42
CA LYS A 26 4.70 1.14 -3.83
C LYS A 26 6.10 1.72 -3.88
N HIS A 27 7.09 0.90 -3.58
CA HIS A 27 8.49 1.29 -3.64
C HIS A 27 9.38 0.05 -3.82
N ASN A 28 10.62 0.24 -4.29
CA ASN A 28 11.59 -0.86 -4.47
C ASN A 28 12.35 -1.19 -3.19
N ASP A 29 12.06 -0.47 -2.10
CA ASP A 29 12.76 -0.58 -0.82
C ASP A 29 11.73 -0.89 0.26
N HIS A 30 11.79 -2.11 0.78
CA HIS A 30 10.92 -2.59 1.84
C HIS A 30 11.11 -1.80 3.15
N SER A 31 12.36 -1.49 3.52
CA SER A 31 12.66 -0.75 4.76
C SER A 31 12.13 0.68 4.71
N TYR A 32 12.15 1.31 3.53
CA TYR A 32 11.49 2.60 3.32
C TYR A 32 9.99 2.50 3.57
N LEU A 33 9.31 1.51 3.00
CA LEU A 33 7.87 1.31 3.19
C LEU A 33 7.52 1.01 4.66
N GLU A 34 8.32 0.20 5.34
CA GLU A 34 8.13 -0.09 6.76
C GLU A 34 8.23 1.18 7.62
N LYS A 35 9.17 2.08 7.31
CA LYS A 35 9.29 3.37 7.97
C LYS A 35 8.04 4.23 7.75
N VAL A 36 7.58 4.35 6.50
CA VAL A 36 6.36 5.11 6.16
C VAL A 36 5.16 4.56 6.93
N ALA A 37 5.01 3.24 7.00
CA ALA A 37 3.90 2.61 7.72
C ALA A 37 3.92 2.93 9.22
N LYS A 38 5.11 2.84 9.86
CA LYS A 38 5.27 3.17 11.28
C LYS A 38 4.94 4.63 11.56
N GLU A 39 5.45 5.55 10.73
CA GLU A 39 5.14 6.98 10.86
C GLU A 39 3.62 7.24 10.75
N MET A 40 2.91 6.54 9.86
CA MET A 40 1.45 6.67 9.72
C MET A 40 0.68 6.13 10.94
N LEU A 41 1.14 5.03 11.53
CA LEU A 41 0.51 4.42 12.72
C LEU A 41 0.79 5.21 14.01
N GLU A 42 1.92 5.91 14.08
CA GLU A 42 2.34 6.70 15.25
C GLU A 42 1.72 8.11 15.29
N LEU A 43 1.00 8.52 14.24
CA LEU A 43 0.32 9.83 14.20
C LEU A 43 -0.72 9.95 15.33
N PRO A 44 -0.60 10.98 16.21
CA PRO A 44 -1.62 11.28 17.19
C PRO A 44 -2.97 11.54 16.53
N ASP A 45 -4.03 10.94 17.08
CA ASP A 45 -5.38 10.95 16.50
C ASP A 45 -5.45 10.41 15.06
N GLY A 46 -4.48 9.58 14.67
CA GLY A 46 -4.45 8.90 13.38
C GLY A 46 -5.63 7.95 13.17
N HIS A 47 -6.05 7.83 11.91
CA HIS A 47 -7.10 6.89 11.51
C HIS A 47 -6.54 5.50 11.14
N PHE A 48 -5.24 5.38 10.86
CA PHE A 48 -4.58 4.14 10.49
C PHE A 48 -4.21 3.30 11.71
N THR A 49 -4.33 1.98 11.59
CA THR A 49 -4.18 1.04 12.72
C THR A 49 -3.27 -0.13 12.42
N GLU A 50 -3.13 -0.53 11.16
CA GLU A 50 -2.33 -1.68 10.76
C GLU A 50 -1.75 -1.50 9.36
N TYR A 51 -0.74 -2.28 9.02
CA TYR A 51 -0.15 -2.29 7.68
C TYR A 51 0.33 -3.67 7.26
N GLU A 52 0.40 -3.89 5.95
CA GLU A 52 1.05 -5.04 5.32
C GLU A 52 1.98 -4.58 4.20
N ILE A 53 3.08 -5.31 4.01
CA ILE A 53 3.99 -5.13 2.89
C ILE A 53 4.20 -6.47 2.20
N HIS A 54 3.98 -6.52 0.89
CA HIS A 54 4.20 -7.71 0.06
C HIS A 54 4.90 -7.34 -1.24
N SER A 55 5.64 -8.31 -1.80
CA SER A 55 6.17 -8.18 -3.15
C SER A 55 5.06 -8.37 -4.18
N SER A 56 5.12 -7.62 -5.28
CA SER A 56 4.12 -7.67 -6.34
C SER A 56 4.74 -7.44 -7.71
N ASP A 57 4.45 -8.35 -8.64
CA ASP A 57 4.76 -8.22 -10.07
C ASP A 57 3.70 -7.40 -10.83
N HIS A 58 2.60 -7.04 -10.17
CA HIS A 58 1.50 -6.22 -10.68
C HIS A 58 1.26 -4.97 -9.81
N ALA A 59 2.30 -4.47 -9.13
CA ALA A 59 2.19 -3.35 -8.18
C ALA A 59 1.54 -2.07 -8.76
N ASN A 60 1.67 -1.82 -10.07
CA ASN A 60 0.97 -0.71 -10.73
C ASN A 60 -0.55 -0.88 -10.69
N GLU A 61 -1.05 -2.08 -10.96
CA GLU A 61 -2.47 -2.40 -10.97
C GLU A 61 -3.04 -2.31 -9.55
N GLU A 62 -2.29 -2.77 -8.56
CA GLU A 62 -2.70 -2.64 -7.17
C GLU A 62 -2.88 -1.18 -6.71
N MET A 63 -2.18 -0.21 -7.30
CA MET A 63 -2.38 1.21 -6.94
C MET A 63 -3.71 1.77 -7.45
N THR A 64 -4.25 1.20 -8.52
CA THR A 64 -5.46 1.72 -9.19
C THR A 64 -6.71 0.90 -8.88
N HIS A 65 -6.56 -0.34 -8.41
CA HIS A 65 -7.67 -1.17 -8.02
C HIS A 65 -8.29 -0.71 -6.69
N PRO A 66 -9.60 -0.48 -6.60
CA PRO A 66 -10.25 -0.16 -5.32
C PRO A 66 -10.43 -1.43 -4.46
N GLU A 67 -10.15 -1.35 -3.16
CA GLU A 67 -10.38 -2.46 -2.20
C GLU A 67 -11.86 -2.61 -1.86
N TYR A 68 -12.56 -1.49 -1.78
CA TYR A 68 -13.97 -1.43 -1.47
C TYR A 68 -14.70 -0.72 -2.59
N LEU A 69 -15.60 -1.46 -3.25
CA LEU A 69 -16.56 -0.87 -4.16
C LEU A 69 -17.69 -0.30 -3.32
N ILE A 70 -17.85 1.02 -3.33
CA ILE A 70 -19.02 1.66 -2.73
C ILE A 70 -20.20 1.34 -3.64
N HIS A 71 -21.07 0.45 -3.18
CA HIS A 71 -22.35 0.20 -3.81
C HIS A 71 -23.39 1.10 -3.15
N PRO A 72 -23.75 2.25 -3.72
CA PRO A 72 -24.82 3.05 -3.18
C PRO A 72 -26.12 2.23 -3.22
N THR A 73 -26.66 1.91 -2.04
CA THR A 73 -28.02 1.41 -1.91
C THR A 73 -28.95 2.62 -1.94
N PHE A 74 -29.77 2.72 -2.97
CA PHE A 74 -30.84 3.70 -3.04
C PHE A 74 -32.06 3.10 -2.35
N ASP A 75 -32.42 3.65 -1.18
CA ASP A 75 -33.72 3.41 -0.52
C ASP A 75 -34.84 4.15 -1.25
#